data_AF-A0A4Q6DX89-F1
#
_entry.id   AF-A0A4Q6DX89-F1
#
_cell.length_a   1.000
_cell.length_b   1.000
_cell.length_c   1.000
_cell.angle_alpha   90.00
_cell.angle_beta   90.00
_cell.angle_gamma   90.00
#
_symmetry.space_group_name_H-M   'P 1'
#
loop_
_entity.id
_entity.type
_entity.pdbx_description
1 polymer ?
#
loop_
_entity_poly.entity_id
_entity_poly.type
_entity_poly.pdbx_seq_one_letter_code
_entity_poly.pdbx_strand_id
1 'polypeptide(L)'
;MQMKNSLTLSADETASLLKENIRHFVQNGGGYVGFCAGAFLASRQFGWEEKNGQRVNVDGLGLLPLRSRFYYREQHIAAMLPIRFPNGGQEYFYWELGPYIDARQEAPGVEFLAFYPDEENYYAAAAQAHFGEGRVTVSAFHPEAPALWRQIFGLKDPDGSDLNYAREMIRWAGDARP
;
A
#
# COMPACT_ATOMS: atom_id res chain seq x y z
N MET A 1 44.05 19.85 -19.28
CA MET A 1 42.65 19.66 -19.68
C MET A 1 42.43 18.21 -20.12
N GLN A 2 41.92 17.37 -19.22
CA GLN A 2 41.18 16.12 -19.45
C GLN A 2 40.46 15.85 -18.11
N MET A 3 39.16 16.13 -17.97
CA MET A 3 37.95 15.45 -18.46
C MET A 3 37.30 14.56 -17.39
N LYS A 4 36.31 15.19 -16.74
CA LYS A 4 35.07 14.64 -16.16
C LYS A 4 35.17 13.50 -15.15
N ASN A 5 35.01 13.87 -13.88
CA ASN A 5 34.51 13.02 -12.80
C ASN A 5 33.17 12.39 -13.23
N SER A 6 33.17 11.08 -13.46
CA SER A 6 31.95 10.28 -13.47
C SER A 6 31.53 10.04 -12.01
N LEU A 7 30.65 10.90 -11.48
CA LEU A 7 29.99 10.67 -10.20
C LEU A 7 28.89 9.62 -10.39
N THR A 8 29.26 8.34 -10.28
CA THR A 8 28.29 7.26 -10.19
C THR A 8 27.83 7.13 -8.74
N LEU A 9 26.55 7.33 -8.47
CA LEU A 9 25.98 7.12 -7.13
C LEU A 9 26.06 5.63 -6.75
N SER A 10 26.25 5.33 -5.47
CA SER A 10 26.04 3.99 -4.93
C SER A 10 24.57 3.58 -5.00
N ALA A 11 24.27 2.31 -4.78
CA ALA A 11 22.90 1.81 -4.75
C ALA A 11 22.08 2.47 -3.63
N ASP A 12 22.67 2.68 -2.46
CA ASP A 12 22.00 3.28 -1.30
C ASP A 12 21.71 4.77 -1.52
N GLU A 13 22.66 5.50 -2.11
CA GLU A 13 22.46 6.90 -2.49
C GLU A 13 21.38 7.04 -3.57
N THR A 14 21.39 6.14 -4.54
CA THR A 14 20.37 6.10 -5.61
C THR A 14 18.98 5.82 -5.04
N ALA A 15 18.86 4.85 -4.13
CA ALA A 15 17.60 4.51 -3.48
C ALA A 15 17.08 5.67 -2.61
N SER A 16 17.97 6.34 -1.89
CA SER A 16 17.63 7.49 -1.05
C SER A 16 17.12 8.65 -1.89
N LEU A 17 17.85 9.00 -2.95
CA LEU A 17 17.45 10.06 -3.89
C LEU A 17 16.11 9.74 -4.57
N LEU A 18 15.87 8.48 -4.94
CA LEU A 18 14.59 8.07 -5.54
C LEU A 18 13.43 8.25 -4.55
N LYS A 19 13.59 7.84 -3.29
CA LYS A 19 12.57 8.03 -2.25
C LYS A 19 12.27 9.52 -2.04
N GLU A 20 13.29 10.36 -2.00
CA GLU A 20 13.15 11.81 -1.87
C GLU A 20 12.42 12.42 -3.07
N ASN A 21 12.76 12.01 -4.30
CA ASN A 21 12.10 12.51 -5.51
C ASN A 21 10.62 12.12 -5.56
N ILE A 22 10.25 10.90 -5.17
CA ILE A 22 8.85 10.48 -5.08
C ILE A 22 8.11 11.30 -4.03
N ARG A 23 8.71 11.47 -2.83
CA ARG A 23 8.14 12.30 -1.77
C ARG A 23 7.92 13.73 -2.25
N HIS A 24 8.91 14.33 -2.90
CA HIS A 24 8.82 15.69 -3.43
C HIS A 24 7.75 15.81 -4.54
N PHE A 25 7.66 14.84 -5.44
CA PHE A 25 6.61 14.81 -6.47
C PHE A 25 5.21 14.84 -5.84
N VAL A 26 4.95 13.96 -4.87
CA VAL A 26 3.64 13.93 -4.19
C VAL A 26 3.43 15.20 -3.38
N GLN A 27 4.44 15.65 -2.63
CA GLN A 27 4.34 16.86 -1.81
C GLN A 27 3.90 18.11 -2.59
N ASN A 28 4.29 18.20 -3.86
CA ASN A 28 3.98 19.33 -4.76
C ASN A 28 2.77 19.06 -5.68
N GLY A 29 1.80 18.25 -5.25
CA GLY A 29 0.54 18.06 -5.97
C GLY A 29 0.47 16.79 -6.83
N GLY A 30 1.52 15.95 -6.82
CA GLY A 30 1.46 14.63 -7.44
C GLY A 30 0.56 13.64 -6.71
N GLY A 31 0.01 12.67 -7.45
CA GLY A 31 -0.76 11.55 -6.88
C GLY A 31 0.08 10.30 -6.67
N TYR A 32 -0.18 9.56 -5.58
CA TYR A 32 0.38 8.23 -5.32
C TYR A 32 -0.74 7.20 -5.13
N VAL A 33 -0.68 6.11 -5.91
CA VAL A 33 -1.54 4.94 -5.75
C VAL A 33 -0.66 3.72 -5.49
N GLY A 34 -0.91 3.00 -4.40
CA GLY A 34 -0.11 1.82 -4.04
C GLY A 34 -0.97 0.59 -3.77
N PHE A 35 -0.76 -0.47 -4.56
CA PHE A 35 -1.34 -1.79 -4.31
C PHE A 35 -0.27 -2.74 -3.74
N CYS A 36 -0.62 -3.54 -2.73
CA CYS A 36 0.28 -4.52 -2.08
C CYS A 36 1.64 -3.93 -1.68
N ALA A 37 2.73 -4.19 -2.42
CA ALA A 37 4.06 -3.64 -2.20
C ALA A 37 4.07 -2.10 -2.20
N GLY A 38 3.19 -1.46 -2.96
CA GLY A 38 3.01 -0.01 -2.94
C GLY A 38 2.45 0.49 -1.59
N ALA A 39 1.57 -0.27 -0.94
CA ALA A 39 1.04 0.08 0.37
C ALA A 39 2.10 -0.06 1.47
N PHE A 40 2.96 -1.08 1.39
CA PHE A 40 4.16 -1.18 2.23
C PHE A 40 5.06 0.05 2.03
N LEU A 41 5.38 0.36 0.77
CA LEU A 41 6.29 1.44 0.43
C LEU A 41 5.74 2.82 0.82
N ALA A 42 4.43 3.08 0.75
CA ALA A 42 3.82 4.35 1.16
C ALA A 42 3.90 4.62 2.66
N SER A 43 3.98 3.56 3.48
CA SER A 43 4.02 3.65 4.94
C SER A 43 5.27 4.39 5.41
N ARG A 44 5.23 4.94 6.63
CA ARG A 44 6.42 5.50 7.29
C ARG A 44 7.47 4.41 7.51
N GLN A 45 7.03 3.27 8.00
CA GLN A 45 7.86 2.09 8.19
C GLN A 45 7.04 0.85 7.89
N PHE A 46 7.70 -0.18 7.38
CA PHE A 46 7.12 -1.51 7.28
C PHE A 46 8.08 -2.57 7.80
N GLY A 47 7.55 -3.70 8.21
CA GLY A 47 8.39 -4.74 8.81
C GLY A 47 7.81 -6.15 8.73
N TRP A 48 8.66 -7.09 9.13
CA TRP A 48 8.33 -8.50 9.26
C TRP A 48 9.07 -9.12 10.45
N GLU A 49 8.62 -10.30 10.82
CA GLU A 49 9.32 -11.14 11.78
C GLU A 49 10.02 -12.28 11.04
N GLU A 50 11.33 -12.38 11.21
CA GLU A 50 12.14 -13.47 10.69
C GLU A 50 11.87 -14.76 11.48
N LYS A 51 12.22 -15.92 10.91
CA LYS A 51 12.01 -17.23 11.54
C LYS A 51 12.71 -17.38 12.91
N ASN A 52 13.75 -16.59 13.15
CA ASN A 52 14.49 -16.57 14.42
C ASN A 52 13.87 -15.61 15.46
N GLY A 53 12.71 -15.02 15.19
CA GLY A 53 12.04 -14.04 16.05
C GLY A 53 12.60 -12.62 15.94
N GLN A 54 13.59 -12.37 15.07
CA GLN A 54 14.10 -11.03 14.83
C GLN A 54 13.06 -10.21 14.08
N ARG A 55 12.77 -9.01 14.58
CA ARG A 55 11.93 -8.04 13.88
C ARG A 55 12.78 -7.18 12.97
N VAL A 56 12.46 -7.19 11.68
CA VAL A 56 13.05 -6.31 10.68
C VAL A 56 12.09 -5.16 10.43
N ASN A 57 12.61 -3.94 10.43
CA ASN A 57 11.87 -2.74 10.04
C ASN A 57 12.67 -2.00 8.97
N VAL A 58 11.95 -1.50 7.96
CA VAL A 58 12.50 -0.77 6.83
C VAL A 58 11.72 0.54 6.71
N ASP A 59 12.44 1.64 6.48
CA ASP A 59 11.82 2.92 6.20
C ASP A 59 11.19 2.92 4.80
N GLY A 60 9.90 3.25 4.74
CA GLY A 60 9.19 3.46 3.49
C GLY A 60 9.38 4.88 2.97
N LEU A 61 8.43 5.35 2.19
CA LEU A 61 8.35 6.71 1.70
C LEU A 61 7.78 7.66 2.74
N GLY A 62 7.07 7.17 3.77
CA GLY A 62 6.42 8.03 4.77
C GLY A 62 5.44 9.04 4.17
N LEU A 63 4.73 8.63 3.12
CA LEU A 63 3.63 9.39 2.54
C LEU A 63 2.37 9.26 3.41
N LEU A 64 2.20 8.08 4.02
CA LEU A 64 1.26 7.86 5.11
C LEU A 64 2.04 7.76 6.43
N PRO A 65 1.62 8.46 7.50
CA PRO A 65 2.29 8.39 8.81
C PRO A 65 2.03 7.06 9.55
N LEU A 66 1.79 5.99 8.83
CA LEU A 66 1.36 4.68 9.33
C LEU A 66 2.52 3.69 9.35
N ARG A 67 2.31 2.59 10.08
CA ARG A 67 3.19 1.43 10.05
C ARG A 67 2.44 0.26 9.44
N SER A 68 3.13 -0.52 8.63
CA SER A 68 2.59 -1.74 8.06
C SER A 68 3.47 -2.96 8.33
N ARG A 69 2.88 -4.14 8.20
CA ARG A 69 3.58 -5.42 8.32
C ARG A 69 2.92 -6.47 7.44
N PHE A 70 3.61 -7.56 7.17
CA PHE A 70 3.01 -8.67 6.43
C PHE A 70 1.80 -9.27 7.16
N TYR A 71 0.78 -9.62 6.37
CA TYR A 71 -0.37 -10.39 6.81
C TYR A 71 -0.01 -11.89 6.79
N TYR A 72 0.31 -12.44 7.96
CA TYR A 72 0.75 -13.84 8.11
C TYR A 72 -0.37 -14.81 8.48
N ARG A 73 -1.61 -14.35 8.64
CA ARG A 73 -2.71 -15.23 9.05
C ARG A 73 -3.15 -16.17 7.94
N GLU A 74 -2.99 -15.76 6.69
CA GLU A 74 -3.30 -16.63 5.56
C GLU A 74 -2.18 -17.65 5.39
N GLN A 75 -2.53 -18.94 5.38
CA GLN A 75 -1.55 -20.01 5.12
C GLN A 75 -1.19 -20.09 3.63
N HIS A 76 -2.00 -19.45 2.78
CA HIS A 76 -1.81 -19.34 1.35
C HIS A 76 -1.08 -18.04 1.00
N ILE A 77 -0.34 -18.07 -0.10
CA ILE A 77 0.30 -16.87 -0.65
C ILE A 77 -0.70 -15.95 -1.36
N ALA A 78 -1.88 -16.47 -1.72
CA ALA A 78 -2.99 -15.72 -2.31
C ALA A 78 -4.34 -16.23 -1.80
N ALA A 79 -5.31 -15.34 -1.62
CA ALA A 79 -6.66 -15.66 -1.17
C ALA A 79 -7.70 -14.63 -1.66
N MET A 80 -8.97 -15.01 -1.63
CA MET A 80 -10.08 -14.04 -1.70
C MET A 80 -10.50 -13.69 -0.27
N LEU A 81 -10.20 -12.47 0.17
CA LEU A 81 -10.45 -12.05 1.55
C LEU A 81 -11.73 -11.21 1.63
N PRO A 82 -12.60 -11.46 2.62
CA PRO A 82 -13.78 -10.63 2.87
C PRO A 82 -13.36 -9.32 3.55
N ILE A 83 -13.19 -8.28 2.75
CA ILE A 83 -12.79 -6.95 3.21
C ILE A 83 -14.03 -6.17 3.64
N ARG A 84 -13.96 -5.55 4.81
CA ARG A 84 -15.06 -4.78 5.40
C ARG A 84 -14.87 -3.29 5.18
N PHE A 85 -15.97 -2.58 4.91
CA PHE A 85 -15.99 -1.13 4.74
C PHE A 85 -16.59 -0.44 5.98
N PRO A 86 -16.23 0.83 6.26
CA PRO A 86 -16.78 1.60 7.37
C PRO A 86 -18.30 1.71 7.40
N ASN A 87 -18.96 1.61 6.24
CA ASN A 87 -20.43 1.64 6.12
C ASN A 87 -21.12 0.32 6.52
N GLY A 88 -20.35 -0.69 6.94
CA GLY A 88 -20.85 -2.03 7.29
C GLY A 88 -20.96 -3.00 6.11
N GLY A 89 -20.66 -2.55 4.89
CA GLY A 89 -20.55 -3.39 3.70
C GLY A 89 -19.34 -4.32 3.77
N GLN A 90 -19.40 -5.40 2.99
CA GLN A 90 -18.31 -6.37 2.83
C GLN A 90 -18.29 -6.87 1.40
N GLU A 91 -17.09 -6.93 0.81
CA GLU A 91 -16.83 -7.48 -0.52
C GLU A 91 -15.56 -8.32 -0.50
N TYR A 92 -15.37 -9.19 -1.49
CA TYR A 92 -14.24 -10.10 -1.57
C TYR A 92 -13.20 -9.60 -2.56
N PHE A 93 -11.99 -9.37 -2.07
CA PHE A 93 -10.89 -8.92 -2.93
C PHE A 93 -9.81 -9.98 -3.05
N TYR A 94 -9.20 -10.05 -4.23
CA TYR A 94 -7.96 -10.80 -4.40
C TYR A 94 -6.85 -10.17 -3.56
N TRP A 95 -6.24 -10.98 -2.71
CA TRP A 95 -5.14 -10.60 -1.84
C TRP A 95 -3.96 -11.53 -2.09
N GLU A 96 -2.76 -10.97 -2.17
CA GLU A 96 -1.51 -11.71 -2.36
C GLU A 96 -0.39 -11.05 -1.54
N LEU A 97 -0.15 -11.59 -0.33
CA LEU A 97 0.92 -11.16 0.58
C LEU A 97 0.89 -9.67 0.96
N GLY A 98 -0.27 -9.03 0.84
CA GLY A 98 -0.44 -7.61 1.15
C GLY A 98 -0.27 -7.26 2.64
N PRO A 99 -0.01 -5.98 2.98
CA PRO A 99 0.20 -5.55 4.34
C PRO A 99 -1.06 -5.55 5.22
N TYR A 100 -0.87 -5.70 6.53
CA TYR A 100 -1.70 -5.07 7.55
C TYR A 100 -1.24 -3.63 7.79
N ILE A 101 -2.14 -2.66 7.70
CA ILE A 101 -1.87 -1.26 8.08
C ILE A 101 -2.40 -1.05 9.50
N ASP A 102 -1.54 -0.66 10.44
CA ASP A 102 -1.92 -0.53 11.86
C ASP A 102 -2.72 0.76 12.12
N ALA A 103 -4.06 0.59 12.18
CA ALA A 103 -5.05 1.64 12.34
C ALA A 103 -5.28 2.05 13.81
N ARG A 104 -4.59 1.42 14.76
CA ARG A 104 -4.62 1.80 16.19
C ARG A 104 -3.72 3.02 16.47
N GLN A 105 -2.84 3.36 15.55
CA GLN A 105 -2.02 4.56 15.65
C GLN A 105 -2.88 5.79 15.38
N GLU A 106 -2.74 6.81 16.23
CA GLU A 106 -3.27 8.13 15.92
C GLU A 106 -2.59 8.64 14.64
N ALA A 107 -3.38 8.82 13.59
CA ALA A 107 -2.91 9.27 12.29
C ALA A 107 -3.84 10.39 11.79
N PRO A 108 -3.70 11.63 12.31
CA PRO A 108 -4.52 12.75 11.88
C PRO A 108 -4.45 12.95 10.36
N GLY A 109 -5.61 13.13 9.73
CA GLY A 109 -5.70 13.31 8.27
C GLY A 109 -5.59 12.04 7.44
N VAL A 110 -5.46 10.87 8.07
CA VAL A 110 -5.62 9.57 7.40
C VAL A 110 -7.06 9.10 7.51
N GLU A 111 -7.62 8.71 6.38
CA GLU A 111 -8.90 8.01 6.29
C GLU A 111 -8.64 6.52 6.04
N PHE A 112 -9.20 5.65 6.88
CA PHE A 112 -9.16 4.20 6.68
C PHE A 112 -10.39 3.76 5.89
N LEU A 113 -10.17 3.25 4.69
CA LEU A 113 -11.23 2.96 3.72
C LEU A 113 -11.80 1.56 3.85
N ALA A 114 -10.98 0.62 4.34
CA ALA A 114 -11.36 -0.78 4.42
C ALA A 114 -10.52 -1.52 5.48
N PHE A 115 -11.06 -2.62 6.00
CA PHE A 115 -10.47 -3.39 7.10
C PHE A 115 -10.51 -4.89 6.83
N TYR A 116 -9.51 -5.59 7.33
CA TYR A 116 -9.53 -7.06 7.35
C TYR A 116 -10.62 -7.59 8.31
N PRO A 117 -11.16 -8.80 8.12
CA PRO A 117 -12.33 -9.31 8.85
C PRO A 117 -12.08 -9.67 10.32
N ASP A 118 -10.83 -9.80 10.71
CA ASP A 118 -10.34 -10.61 11.82
C ASP A 118 -10.11 -9.84 13.14
N GLU A 119 -10.25 -8.52 13.15
CA GLU A 119 -10.07 -7.66 14.35
C GLU A 119 -11.06 -6.49 14.38
N GLU A 120 -11.22 -5.80 15.52
CA GLU A 120 -12.09 -4.61 15.68
C GLU A 120 -11.59 -3.39 14.88
N ASN A 121 -11.49 -3.52 13.55
CA ASN A 121 -10.98 -2.53 12.62
C ASN A 121 -9.57 -2.02 12.98
N TYR A 122 -8.79 -2.82 13.72
CA TYR A 122 -7.42 -2.48 14.12
C TYR A 122 -6.41 -2.54 12.98
N TYR A 123 -6.69 -3.38 11.97
CA TYR A 123 -5.87 -3.46 10.78
C TYR A 123 -6.67 -3.06 9.55
N ALA A 124 -6.29 -1.90 9.01
CA ALA A 124 -6.82 -1.43 7.76
C ALA A 124 -6.19 -2.23 6.60
N ALA A 125 -7.04 -2.53 5.61
CA ALA A 125 -6.68 -3.11 4.33
C ALA A 125 -6.58 -2.02 3.24
N ALA A 126 -7.10 -0.82 3.48
CA ALA A 126 -6.93 0.33 2.61
C ALA A 126 -6.96 1.64 3.40
N ALA A 127 -6.20 2.65 2.93
CA ALA A 127 -6.14 3.96 3.56
C ALA A 127 -5.84 5.04 2.52
N GLN A 128 -6.25 6.27 2.81
CA GLN A 128 -5.87 7.44 2.02
C GLN A 128 -5.58 8.66 2.89
N ALA A 129 -4.78 9.58 2.38
CA ALA A 129 -4.47 10.86 3.02
C ALA A 129 -3.93 11.86 2.01
N HIS A 130 -3.79 13.11 2.46
CA HIS A 130 -2.97 14.11 1.78
C HIS A 130 -1.51 14.04 2.25
N PHE A 131 -0.58 14.36 1.35
CA PHE A 131 0.83 14.57 1.68
C PHE A 131 1.32 15.83 0.96
N GLY A 132 1.49 16.92 1.72
CA GLY A 132 1.60 18.25 1.12
C GLY A 132 0.34 18.58 0.32
N GLU A 133 0.53 19.07 -0.91
CA GLU A 133 -0.55 19.37 -1.85
C GLU A 133 -1.07 18.12 -2.59
N GLY A 134 -0.35 17.00 -2.50
CA GLY A 134 -0.70 15.76 -3.18
C GLY A 134 -1.63 14.84 -2.41
N ARG A 135 -1.96 13.73 -3.06
CA ARG A 135 -2.90 12.71 -2.58
C ARG A 135 -2.30 11.31 -2.64
N VAL A 136 -2.56 10.53 -1.61
CA VAL A 136 -1.99 9.18 -1.43
C VAL A 136 -3.13 8.24 -1.08
N THR A 137 -3.33 7.19 -1.88
CA THR A 137 -4.30 6.13 -1.59
C THR A 137 -3.66 4.77 -1.80
N VAL A 138 -3.93 3.83 -0.89
CA VAL A 138 -3.31 2.51 -0.91
C VAL A 138 -4.29 1.42 -0.54
N SER A 139 -4.08 0.22 -1.09
CA SER A 139 -4.74 -1.00 -0.65
C SER A 139 -3.75 -2.14 -0.51
N ALA A 140 -4.01 -3.00 0.46
CA ALA A 140 -3.27 -4.21 0.68
C ALA A 140 -3.71 -5.35 -0.24
N PHE A 141 -4.98 -5.34 -0.64
CA PHE A 141 -5.52 -6.21 -1.69
C PHE A 141 -5.30 -5.57 -3.07
N HIS A 142 -5.56 -6.36 -4.12
CA HIS A 142 -5.36 -5.97 -5.51
C HIS A 142 -6.69 -5.77 -6.25
N PRO A 143 -7.32 -4.59 -6.15
CA PRO A 143 -8.52 -4.31 -6.93
C PRO A 143 -8.22 -4.24 -8.44
N GLU A 144 -6.95 -4.08 -8.83
CA GLU A 144 -6.48 -4.10 -10.22
C GLU A 144 -6.29 -5.50 -10.79
N ALA A 145 -6.32 -6.55 -9.96
CA ALA A 145 -6.03 -7.90 -10.37
C ALA A 145 -7.00 -8.36 -11.48
N PRO A 146 -6.50 -8.83 -12.63
CA PRO A 146 -7.35 -9.42 -13.67
C PRO A 146 -7.90 -10.77 -13.21
N ALA A 147 -8.91 -11.30 -13.92
CA ALA A 147 -9.50 -12.61 -13.60
C ALA A 147 -8.46 -13.75 -13.61
N LEU A 148 -7.43 -13.64 -14.47
CA LEU A 148 -6.39 -14.65 -14.61
C LEU A 148 -5.63 -14.94 -13.30
N TRP A 149 -5.41 -13.94 -12.44
CA TRP A 149 -4.67 -14.13 -11.19
C TRP A 149 -5.38 -15.12 -10.25
N ARG A 150 -6.70 -14.96 -10.11
CA ARG A 150 -7.56 -15.89 -9.37
C ARG A 150 -7.51 -17.30 -9.97
N GLN A 151 -7.50 -17.41 -11.29
CA GLN A 151 -7.44 -18.70 -11.98
C GLN A 151 -6.12 -19.45 -11.74
N ILE A 152 -4.98 -18.74 -11.70
CA ILE A 152 -3.66 -19.33 -11.42
C ILE A 152 -3.66 -20.05 -10.06
N PHE A 153 -4.34 -19.48 -9.07
CA PHE A 153 -4.43 -20.04 -7.71
C PHE A 153 -5.70 -20.86 -7.46
N GLY A 154 -6.53 -21.09 -8.48
CA GLY A 154 -7.80 -21.84 -8.34
C GLY A 154 -8.81 -21.17 -7.40
N LEU A 155 -8.69 -19.86 -7.18
CA LEU A 155 -9.54 -19.10 -6.28
C LEU A 155 -10.87 -18.78 -6.95
N LYS A 156 -11.95 -18.85 -6.15
CA LYS A 156 -13.30 -18.49 -6.59
C LYS A 156 -13.65 -17.10 -6.08
N ASP A 157 -14.11 -16.29 -7.00
CA ASP A 157 -14.57 -14.94 -6.73
C ASP A 157 -16.11 -14.93 -6.57
N PRO A 158 -16.63 -14.60 -5.38
CA PRO A 158 -18.06 -14.68 -5.12
C PRO A 158 -18.86 -13.47 -5.62
N ASP A 159 -18.25 -12.31 -5.85
CA ASP A 159 -18.94 -11.04 -6.14
C ASP A 159 -18.42 -10.30 -7.39
N GLY A 160 -17.29 -10.72 -7.97
CA GLY A 160 -16.96 -10.44 -9.37
C GLY A 160 -15.73 -9.57 -9.55
N SER A 161 -15.83 -8.46 -10.30
CA SER A 161 -14.65 -7.65 -10.65
C SER A 161 -14.53 -6.38 -9.81
N ASP A 162 -13.38 -6.26 -9.15
CA ASP A 162 -13.03 -5.12 -8.28
C ASP A 162 -12.41 -3.92 -9.01
N LEU A 163 -12.32 -3.98 -10.35
CA LEU A 163 -11.54 -3.01 -11.15
C LEU A 163 -12.03 -1.57 -11.00
N ASN A 164 -13.29 -1.37 -10.62
CA ASN A 164 -13.81 -0.04 -10.37
C ASN A 164 -13.14 0.62 -9.15
N TYR A 165 -12.82 -0.12 -8.08
CA TYR A 165 -12.08 0.41 -6.94
C TYR A 165 -10.69 0.91 -7.36
N ALA A 166 -9.95 0.13 -8.17
CA ALA A 166 -8.65 0.55 -8.68
C ALA A 166 -8.77 1.84 -9.51
N ARG A 167 -9.79 1.95 -10.36
CA ARG A 167 -10.05 3.16 -11.16
C ARG A 167 -10.39 4.37 -10.30
N GLU A 168 -11.19 4.18 -9.26
CA GLU A 168 -11.56 5.25 -8.32
C GLU A 168 -10.35 5.74 -7.52
N MET A 169 -9.52 4.81 -7.03
CA MET A 169 -8.25 5.15 -6.37
C MET A 169 -7.32 5.96 -7.30
N ILE A 170 -7.18 5.52 -8.57
CA ILE A 170 -6.39 6.24 -9.56
C ILE A 170 -6.95 7.62 -9.87
N ARG A 171 -8.26 7.76 -10.05
CA ARG A 171 -8.91 9.05 -10.29
C ARG A 171 -8.73 9.98 -9.09
N TRP A 172 -9.00 9.50 -7.88
CA TRP A 172 -8.91 10.31 -6.68
C TRP A 172 -7.49 10.85 -6.44
N ALA A 173 -6.46 10.01 -6.64
CA ALA A 173 -5.06 10.43 -6.55
C ALA A 173 -4.65 11.35 -7.71
N GLY A 174 -5.15 11.09 -8.93
CA GLY A 174 -4.90 11.90 -10.12
C GLY A 174 -5.61 13.27 -10.13
N ASP A 175 -6.68 13.42 -9.36
CA ASP A 175 -7.39 14.68 -9.12
C ASP A 175 -6.64 15.61 -8.14
N ALA A 176 -5.41 15.26 -7.73
CA ALA A 176 -4.51 16.19 -7.07
C ALA A 176 -4.23 17.37 -8.00
N ARG A 177 -4.48 18.60 -7.54
CA ARG A 177 -4.28 19.80 -8.35
C ARG A 177 -2.77 20.11 -8.40
N PRO A 178 -2.19 20.40 -9.58
CA PRO A 178 -0.86 20.99 -9.66
C PRO A 178 -0.83 22.41 -9.11
#